data_AF-N1VZC7-F1
#
_entry.id   AF-N1VZC7-F1
#
_cell.length_a   1.000
_cell.length_b   1.000
_cell.length_c   1.000
_cell.angle_alpha   90.00
_cell.angle_beta   90.00
_cell.angle_gamma   90.00
#
_symmetry.space_group_name_H-M   'P 1'
#
loop_
_entity.id
_entity.type
_entity.pdbx_description
1 polymer ?
#
loop_
_entity_poly.entity_id
_entity_poly.type
_entity_poly.pdbx_seq_one_letter_code
_entity_poly.pdbx_strand_id
1 'polypeptide(L)'
;MEVPTNLEVVGTGPVEGRECGYSGFNNTWYNQSIAEATRDALSKAPGATGLKDVTIKGKHGIWLVLNCVYVEGTPVIEKTAGKKK
;
A
#
# COMPACT_ATOMS: atom_id res chain seq x y z
N MET A 1 10.38 -11.17 15.47
CA MET A 1 9.11 -10.96 14.75
C MET A 1 8.89 -12.19 13.88
N GLU A 2 7.99 -13.08 14.27
CA GLU A 2 7.62 -14.22 13.43
C GLU A 2 6.78 -13.72 12.25
N VAL A 3 7.24 -14.00 11.04
CA VAL A 3 6.45 -13.74 9.82
C VAL A 3 5.27 -14.70 9.85
N PRO A 4 4.02 -14.23 9.69
CA PRO A 4 2.87 -15.12 9.64
C PRO A 4 3.07 -16.15 8.53
N THR A 5 3.14 -17.43 8.89
CA THR A 5 3.34 -18.56 7.96
C THR A 5 2.09 -18.89 7.15
N ASN A 6 0.98 -18.20 7.43
CA ASN A 6 -0.33 -18.43 6.82
C ASN A 6 -0.61 -17.50 5.62
N LEU A 7 0.41 -16.80 5.11
CA LEU A 7 0.27 -15.87 3.99
C LEU A 7 0.74 -16.52 2.69
N GLU A 8 -0.15 -16.62 1.72
CA GLU A 8 0.20 -17.04 0.37
C GLU A 8 0.31 -15.84 -0.55
N VAL A 9 1.37 -15.80 -1.36
CA VAL A 9 1.56 -14.77 -2.37
C VAL A 9 0.56 -14.99 -3.50
N VAL A 10 -0.17 -13.93 -3.86
CA VAL A 10 -1.21 -13.96 -4.90
C VAL A 10 -0.76 -13.11 -6.08
N GLY A 11 -0.30 -13.74 -7.16
CA GLY A 11 0.09 -13.04 -8.38
C GLY A 11 1.54 -13.28 -8.77
N THR A 12 1.98 -12.60 -9.81
CA THR A 12 3.30 -12.83 -10.44
C THR A 12 4.38 -11.84 -9.99
N GLY A 13 4.03 -10.84 -9.17
CA GLY A 13 4.98 -9.82 -8.71
C GLY A 13 4.36 -8.76 -7.79
N PRO A 14 5.16 -7.80 -7.30
CA PRO A 14 4.69 -6.72 -6.47
C PRO A 14 3.72 -5.81 -7.23
N VAL A 15 2.73 -5.29 -6.50
CA VAL A 15 1.79 -4.29 -7.01
C VAL A 15 2.08 -2.93 -6.40
N GLU A 16 1.93 -1.88 -7.21
CA GLU A 16 2.07 -0.50 -6.77
C GLU A 16 0.73 0.22 -6.89
N GLY A 17 0.35 0.91 -5.82
CA GLY A 17 -0.76 1.86 -5.82
C GLY A 17 -0.28 3.26 -5.46
N ARG A 18 -1.04 4.27 -5.89
CA ARG A 18 -0.72 5.67 -5.55
C ARG A 18 -1.96 6.42 -5.11
N GLU A 19 -1.72 7.37 -4.22
CA GLU A 19 -2.66 8.44 -3.93
C GLU A 19 -1.94 9.78 -4.07
N CYS A 20 -2.48 10.66 -4.92
CA CYS A 20 -1.94 11.96 -5.21
C CYS A 20 -2.99 13.03 -4.92
N GLY A 21 -2.63 14.00 -4.09
CA GLY A 21 -3.57 15.06 -3.72
C GLY A 21 -2.92 16.43 -3.75
N TYR A 22 -3.81 17.42 -3.85
CA TYR A 22 -3.45 18.81 -3.75
C TYR A 22 -3.08 19.12 -2.29
N SER A 23 -1.80 19.38 -2.07
CA SER A 23 -1.27 19.77 -0.79
C SER A 23 -0.74 21.17 -0.99
N GLY A 24 -1.54 22.20 -0.67
CA GLY A 24 -1.14 23.59 -0.80
C GLY A 24 0.04 23.97 0.11
N PHE A 25 -0.06 25.10 0.82
CA PHE A 25 1.00 25.60 1.74
C PHE A 25 1.43 24.64 2.87
N ASN A 26 0.81 23.46 2.99
CA ASN A 26 1.19 22.43 3.94
C ASN A 26 1.85 21.27 3.19
N ASN A 27 3.18 21.22 3.21
CA ASN A 27 4.03 20.22 2.55
C ASN A 27 4.17 18.96 3.43
N THR A 28 3.07 18.48 4.00
CA THR A 28 3.08 17.25 4.79
C THR A 28 2.72 16.08 3.90
N TRP A 29 3.72 15.24 3.65
CA TRP A 29 3.62 14.04 2.82
C TRP A 29 2.58 13.02 3.32
N TYR A 30 2.18 13.10 4.59
CA TYR A 30 1.13 12.30 5.23
C TYR A 30 -0.29 12.89 5.09
N ASN A 31 -0.46 14.02 4.39
CA ASN A 31 -1.79 14.52 4.05
C ASN A 31 -2.54 13.54 3.12
N GLN A 32 -1.79 12.74 2.36
CA GLN A 32 -2.32 11.72 1.48
C GLN A 32 -2.60 10.41 2.23
N SER A 33 -3.68 9.74 1.86
CA SER A 33 -4.10 8.50 2.51
C SER A 33 -3.27 7.32 2.02
N ILE A 34 -2.42 6.77 2.89
CA ILE A 34 -1.74 5.48 2.67
C ILE A 34 -2.77 4.37 2.45
N ALA A 35 -3.93 4.46 3.13
CA ALA A 35 -5.01 3.49 2.96
C ALA A 35 -5.57 3.53 1.53
N GLU A 36 -5.76 4.70 0.93
CA GLU A 36 -6.23 4.80 -0.45
C GLU A 36 -5.16 4.29 -1.43
N ALA A 37 -3.89 4.66 -1.24
CA ALA A 37 -2.80 4.11 -2.04
C ALA A 37 -2.70 2.58 -1.93
N THR A 38 -2.99 2.02 -0.74
CA THR A 38 -3.05 0.57 -0.52
C THR A 38 -4.26 -0.06 -1.20
N ARG A 39 -5.44 0.59 -1.18
CA ARG A 39 -6.65 0.13 -1.87
C ARG A 39 -6.44 0.14 -3.39
N ASP A 40 -5.79 1.17 -3.93
CA ASP A 40 -5.40 1.23 -5.34
C ASP A 40 -4.45 0.07 -5.69
N ALA A 41 -3.44 -0.20 -4.85
CA ALA A 41 -2.53 -1.34 -5.02
C ALA A 41 -3.28 -2.68 -5.01
N LEU A 42 -4.17 -2.90 -4.03
CA LEU A 42 -4.96 -4.13 -3.92
C LEU A 42 -5.98 -4.30 -5.05
N SER A 43 -6.52 -3.21 -5.60
CA SER A 43 -7.43 -3.28 -6.76
C SER A 43 -6.76 -3.91 -7.99
N LYS A 44 -5.42 -3.83 -8.08
CA LYS A 44 -4.60 -4.41 -9.15
C LYS A 44 -4.22 -5.87 -8.88
N ALA A 45 -4.51 -6.39 -7.69
CA ALA A 45 -4.28 -7.78 -7.28
C ALA A 45 -5.61 -8.46 -6.88
N PRO A 46 -6.48 -8.81 -7.84
CA PRO A 46 -7.75 -9.46 -7.54
C PRO A 46 -7.52 -10.80 -6.81
N GLY A 47 -8.16 -10.96 -5.65
CA GLY A 47 -8.02 -12.14 -4.78
C GLY A 47 -6.98 -12.00 -3.67
N ALA A 48 -6.19 -10.93 -3.65
CA ALA A 48 -5.36 -10.60 -2.49
C ALA A 48 -6.19 -9.96 -1.37
N THR A 49 -5.89 -10.31 -0.12
CA THR A 49 -6.51 -9.70 1.08
C THR A 49 -5.57 -8.73 1.80
N GLY A 50 -4.30 -8.69 1.40
CA GLY A 50 -3.30 -7.78 1.96
C GLY A 50 -2.06 -7.65 1.08
N LEU A 51 -1.11 -6.85 1.57
CA LEU A 51 0.23 -6.69 0.99
C LEU A 51 1.29 -7.07 2.02
N LYS A 52 2.32 -7.78 1.59
CA LYS A 52 3.53 -8.11 2.37
C LYS A 52 4.72 -7.32 1.83
N ASP A 53 5.73 -7.10 2.68
CA ASP A 53 6.98 -6.42 2.32
C ASP A 53 6.71 -5.01 1.75
N VAL A 54 5.79 -4.30 2.42
CA VAL A 54 5.26 -3.02 1.95
C VAL A 54 6.31 -1.93 2.05
N THR A 55 6.56 -1.26 0.92
CA THR A 55 7.38 -0.06 0.82
C THR A 55 6.51 1.14 0.52
N ILE A 56 6.56 2.14 1.41
CA ILE A 56 5.84 3.40 1.25
C ILE A 56 6.82 4.46 0.77
N LYS A 57 6.54 5.08 -0.38
CA LYS A 57 7.36 6.17 -0.94
C LYS A 57 6.53 7.45 -0.99
N GLY A 58 6.99 8.49 -0.32
CA GLY A 58 6.46 9.84 -0.50
C GLY A 58 7.28 10.58 -1.57
N LYS A 59 6.65 11.07 -2.64
CA LYS A 59 7.27 12.04 -3.53
C LYS A 59 6.62 13.40 -3.34
N HIS A 60 7.39 14.33 -2.81
CA HIS A 60 7.14 15.76 -2.92
C HIS A 60 7.62 16.18 -4.31
N GLY A 61 6.68 16.56 -5.19
CA GLY A 61 7.02 17.19 -6.47
C GLY A 61 7.49 18.63 -6.23
N ILE A 62 8.57 19.05 -6.88
CA ILE A 62 9.27 20.37 -6.78
C ILE A 62 8.34 21.59 -6.96
N TRP A 63 7.07 21.37 -7.30
CA TRP A 63 6.04 22.39 -7.49
C TRP A 63 5.04 22.36 -6.33
N LEU A 64 5.48 22.69 -5.10
CA LEU A 64 4.78 23.09 -3.83
C LEU A 64 3.30 22.70 -3.54
N VAL A 65 2.70 21.81 -4.31
CA VAL A 65 1.24 21.76 -4.55
C VAL A 65 0.75 20.33 -4.74
N LEU A 66 1.59 19.39 -5.18
CA LEU A 66 1.22 17.99 -5.35
C LEU A 66 2.12 17.09 -4.50
N ASN A 67 1.49 16.47 -3.50
CA ASN A 67 2.09 15.39 -2.71
C ASN A 67 1.48 14.07 -3.16
N CYS A 68 2.33 13.09 -3.44
CA CYS A 68 1.91 11.75 -3.80
C CYS A 68 2.54 10.72 -2.84
N VAL A 69 1.70 9.81 -2.35
CA VAL A 69 2.12 8.62 -1.62
C VAL A 69 1.97 7.42 -2.54
N TYR A 70 3.00 6.61 -2.60
CA TYR A 70 3.05 5.36 -3.34
C TYR A 70 3.20 4.22 -2.35
N VAL A 71 2.42 3.17 -2.54
CA VAL A 71 2.47 1.95 -1.75
C VAL A 71 2.79 0.81 -2.71
N GLU A 72 3.96 0.22 -2.53
CA GLU A 72 4.40 -0.96 -3.28
C GLU A 72 4.44 -2.14 -2.32
N GLY A 73 3.92 -3.29 -2.72
CA GLY A 73 3.96 -4.47 -1.88
C GLY A 73 3.61 -5.74 -2.63
N THR A 74 4.00 -6.89 -2.05
CA THR A 74 3.68 -8.20 -2.61
C THR A 74 2.26 -8.58 -2.20
N PRO A 75 1.33 -8.77 -3.15
CA PRO A 75 -0.04 -9.19 -2.84
C PRO A 75 -0.08 -10.56 -2.17
N VAL A 76 -0.84 -10.66 -1.07
CA VAL A 76 -0.99 -11.89 -0.29
C VAL A 76 -2.44 -12.16 0.09
N ILE A 77 -2.77 -13.44 0.30
CA ILE A 77 -4.02 -13.91 0.90
C ILE A 77 -3.72 -14.63 2.22
N GLU A 78 -4.54 -14.37 3.24
CA GLU A 78 -4.52 -15.15 4.47
C GLU A 78 -5.19 -16.51 4.25
N LYS A 79 -4.39 -17.59 4.24
CA LYS A 79 -4.93 -18.95 4.35
C LYS A 79 -5.30 -19.21 5.80
N THR A 80 -6.56 -19.00 6.10
CA THR A 80 -7.18 -19.25 7.40
C THR A 80 -6.76 -18.21 8.43
N ALA A 81 -7.68 -17.28 8.72
CA ALA A 81 -7.65 -16.60 10.00
C ALA A 81 -7.63 -17.70 11.08
N GLY A 82 -6.46 -17.94 11.68
CA GLY A 82 -6.41 -18.68 12.93
C GLY A 82 -7.33 -17.91 13.86
N LYS A 83 -8.53 -18.46 14.12
CA LYS A 83 -9.44 -17.92 15.12
C LYS A 83 -8.60 -17.73 16.37
N LYS A 84 -8.33 -16.48 16.74
CA LYS A 84 -7.84 -16.18 18.09
C LYS A 84 -8.87 -16.79 19.03
N LYS A 85 -8.45 -17.85 19.72
CA LYS A 85 -9.24 -18.50 20.75
C LYS A 85 -9.13 -17.68 22.03
#